data_AF-A0A9D7YDX3-F1
#
_entry.id   AF-A0A9D7YDX3-F1
#
_cell.length_a   1.000
_cell.length_b   1.000
_cell.length_c   1.000
_cell.angle_alpha   90.00
_cell.angle_beta   90.00
_cell.angle_gamma   90.00
#
_symmetry.space_group_name_H-M   'P 1'
#
loop_
_entity.id
_entity.type
_entity.pdbx_description
1 polymer ?
#
loop_
_entity_poly.entity_id
_entity_poly.type
_entity_poly.pdbx_seq_one_letter_code
_entity_poly.pdbx_strand_id
1 'polypeptide(L)'
;MKLFLLSVLIVPALLCNAQKPASLPEFGKVDKATLEMKECSFEKNAEAMVVFDEAESYLNLNLNSPTIPIFEQTSYHTRIKIFGKKGFDHANIKIKYRNDPDISIKKLHAQTYNIDAAGNVVVTKVEKSAIYDKQINKRYSEKIFVFPDVKEGSVLEYEYVLEGASAGVWYFQKNIPVAFSRFIVDFSPEISVAVTPYSSLPVNKSNNRNATNNYSWYTMENVPAFIDEPYMSAPKDYLQRLDLDITGLSLPGMPYKSFIKTWPKIVRTLVEDEDFGRQLKKEIPRTSDLDKMLQNITDDFQKMKIIHKYVRSNMKWNNLDNIWALDGVKVHGKIK
;
A
#
# COMPACT_ATOMS: atom_id res chain seq x y z
N MET A 1 -4.70 -50.61 57.08
CA MET A 1 -4.09 -49.26 56.97
C MET A 1 -3.91 -48.95 55.49
N LYS A 2 -4.35 -47.77 55.05
CA LYS A 2 -4.77 -47.41 53.67
C LYS A 2 -3.69 -47.63 52.59
N LEU A 3 -4.06 -48.32 51.50
CA LEU A 3 -3.33 -48.30 50.22
C LEU A 3 -3.65 -46.97 49.51
N PHE A 4 -2.64 -46.15 49.23
CA PHE A 4 -2.77 -44.97 48.37
C PHE A 4 -2.40 -45.36 46.94
N LEU A 5 -3.39 -45.36 46.03
CA LEU A 5 -3.15 -45.37 44.59
C LEU A 5 -2.69 -43.97 44.17
N LEU A 6 -1.47 -43.87 43.64
CA LEU A 6 -0.98 -42.64 43.00
C LEU A 6 -1.41 -42.67 41.52
N SER A 7 -2.47 -41.94 41.18
CA SER A 7 -2.88 -41.72 39.80
C SER A 7 -1.99 -40.65 39.15
N VAL A 8 -1.09 -41.07 38.26
CA VAL A 8 -0.29 -40.15 37.43
C VAL A 8 -1.21 -39.61 36.32
N LEU A 9 -1.62 -38.35 36.46
CA LEU A 9 -2.37 -37.62 35.45
C LEU A 9 -1.40 -37.20 34.33
N ILE A 10 -1.39 -37.91 33.20
CA ILE A 10 -0.66 -37.51 32.00
C ILE A 10 -1.47 -36.39 31.34
N VAL A 11 -1.07 -35.14 31.58
CA VAL A 11 -1.56 -33.99 30.80
C VAL A 11 -0.86 -34.04 29.44
N PRO A 12 -1.58 -34.22 28.31
CA PRO A 12 -0.94 -34.10 27.01
C PRO A 12 -0.54 -32.62 26.84
N ALA A 13 0.77 -32.38 26.78
CA ALA A 13 1.31 -31.11 26.35
C ALA A 13 0.81 -30.85 24.93
N LEU A 14 -0.10 -29.89 24.79
CA LEU A 14 -0.39 -29.24 23.51
C LEU A 14 0.93 -28.63 23.04
N LEU A 15 1.64 -29.37 22.19
CA LEU A 15 2.74 -28.86 21.40
C LEU A 15 2.14 -27.77 20.50
N CYS A 16 2.24 -26.52 20.94
CA CYS A 16 2.21 -25.37 20.04
C CYS A 16 3.37 -25.55 19.07
N ASN A 17 3.14 -26.28 17.98
CA ASN A 17 3.97 -26.18 16.80
C ASN A 17 3.83 -24.73 16.33
N ALA A 18 4.81 -23.89 16.65
CA ALA A 18 5.06 -22.71 15.87
C ALA A 18 5.40 -23.19 14.45
N GLN A 19 4.37 -23.33 13.61
CA GLN A 19 4.55 -23.66 12.21
C GLN A 19 5.43 -22.56 11.61
N LYS A 20 6.54 -22.96 10.97
CA LYS A 20 7.23 -22.05 10.06
C LYS A 20 6.16 -21.50 9.10
N PRO A 21 6.07 -20.18 8.89
CA PRO A 21 5.08 -19.63 7.97
C PRO A 21 5.22 -20.34 6.61
N ALA A 22 4.09 -20.77 6.04
CA ALA A 22 4.08 -21.53 4.81
C ALA A 22 4.89 -20.81 3.72
N SER A 23 5.79 -21.52 3.04
CA SER A 23 6.46 -20.98 1.86
C SER A 23 5.40 -20.73 0.79
N LEU A 24 5.29 -19.50 0.31
CA LEU A 24 4.43 -19.19 -0.82
C LEU A 24 5.07 -19.76 -2.10
N PRO A 25 4.26 -20.18 -3.09
CA PRO A 25 4.79 -20.69 -4.35
C PRO A 25 5.61 -19.60 -5.07
N GLU A 26 6.72 -19.98 -5.70
CA GLU A 26 7.45 -19.09 -6.60
C GLU A 26 6.55 -18.62 -7.77
N PHE A 27 6.87 -17.45 -8.33
CA PHE A 27 6.21 -16.96 -9.54
C PHE A 27 6.28 -18.00 -10.66
N GLY A 28 5.17 -18.20 -11.39
CA GLY A 28 5.12 -19.25 -12.41
C GLY A 28 4.67 -20.62 -11.89
N LYS A 29 4.65 -20.83 -10.57
CA LYS A 29 4.27 -22.11 -9.95
C LYS A 29 2.86 -22.02 -9.36
N VAL A 30 1.86 -22.33 -10.18
CA VAL A 30 0.46 -22.42 -9.76
C VAL A 30 0.08 -23.88 -9.57
N ASP A 31 -0.48 -24.21 -8.41
CA ASP A 31 -0.97 -25.55 -8.15
C ASP A 31 -2.35 -25.76 -8.80
N LYS A 32 -2.67 -27.04 -9.05
CA LYS A 32 -3.94 -27.42 -9.67
C LYS A 32 -5.14 -27.02 -8.80
N ALA A 33 -4.99 -27.07 -7.47
CA ALA A 33 -6.03 -26.68 -6.52
C ALA A 33 -6.47 -25.21 -6.69
N THR A 34 -5.52 -24.28 -6.86
CA THR A 34 -5.84 -22.86 -7.12
C THR A 34 -6.54 -22.68 -8.47
N LEU A 35 -6.10 -23.41 -9.51
CA LEU A 35 -6.70 -23.33 -10.84
C LEU A 35 -8.12 -23.91 -10.88
N GLU A 36 -8.40 -24.96 -10.13
CA GLU A 36 -9.72 -25.62 -10.07
C GLU A 36 -10.65 -25.03 -8.99
N MET A 37 -10.15 -24.12 -8.15
CA MET A 37 -10.94 -23.42 -7.14
C MET A 37 -12.14 -22.72 -7.78
N LYS A 38 -13.34 -22.94 -7.22
CA LYS A 38 -14.61 -22.43 -7.77
C LYS A 38 -15.24 -21.29 -6.99
N GLU A 39 -14.89 -21.15 -5.71
CA GLU A 39 -15.45 -20.14 -4.82
C GLU A 39 -14.47 -19.81 -3.69
N CYS A 40 -14.71 -18.67 -3.02
CA CYS A 40 -14.08 -18.33 -1.76
C CYS A 40 -14.79 -19.04 -0.60
N SER A 41 -14.05 -19.79 0.23
CA SER A 41 -14.62 -20.61 1.30
C SER A 41 -15.13 -19.80 2.50
N PHE A 42 -14.62 -18.59 2.70
CA PHE A 42 -14.94 -17.72 3.84
C PHE A 42 -15.79 -16.49 3.47
N GLU A 43 -16.01 -16.25 2.18
CA GLU A 43 -16.85 -15.15 1.69
C GLU A 43 -17.67 -15.60 0.47
N LYS A 44 -18.93 -15.96 0.72
CA LYS A 44 -19.83 -16.46 -0.33
C LYS A 44 -20.11 -15.37 -1.37
N ASN A 45 -20.27 -15.80 -2.62
CA ASN A 45 -20.55 -14.93 -3.77
C ASN A 45 -19.42 -13.94 -4.12
N ALA A 46 -18.21 -14.12 -3.58
CA ALA A 46 -17.05 -13.37 -4.03
C ALA A 46 -16.82 -13.62 -5.54
N GLU A 47 -16.66 -12.55 -6.32
CA GLU A 47 -16.47 -12.61 -7.78
C GLU A 47 -14.99 -12.75 -8.14
N ALA A 48 -14.09 -12.42 -7.20
CA ALA A 48 -12.66 -12.67 -7.23
C ALA A 48 -12.15 -12.77 -5.79
N MET A 49 -10.94 -13.31 -5.61
CA MET A 49 -10.26 -13.38 -4.32
C MET A 49 -8.76 -13.27 -4.53
N VAL A 50 -8.08 -12.53 -3.67
CA VAL A 50 -6.63 -12.59 -3.58
C VAL A 50 -6.25 -13.89 -2.86
N VAL A 51 -5.63 -14.81 -3.59
CA VAL A 51 -5.17 -16.09 -3.06
C VAL A 51 -4.01 -15.86 -2.10
N PHE A 52 -3.06 -15.03 -2.52
CA PHE A 52 -2.08 -14.44 -1.61
C PHE A 52 -1.64 -13.07 -2.09
N ASP A 53 -1.23 -12.23 -1.14
CA ASP A 53 -0.51 -10.99 -1.39
C ASP A 53 0.67 -10.88 -0.45
N GLU A 54 1.86 -10.72 -1.02
CA GLU A 54 3.10 -10.61 -0.27
C GLU A 54 3.85 -9.34 -0.64
N ALA A 55 4.42 -8.70 0.38
CA ALA A 55 5.52 -7.76 0.18
C ALA A 55 6.67 -8.02 1.15
N GLU A 56 7.89 -7.86 0.65
CA GLU A 56 9.13 -7.89 1.42
C GLU A 56 9.88 -6.58 1.24
N SER A 57 9.91 -5.76 2.29
CA SER A 57 10.73 -4.56 2.37
C SER A 57 12.13 -4.91 2.86
N TYR A 58 13.11 -4.73 1.99
CA TYR A 58 14.54 -4.87 2.26
C TYR A 58 15.17 -3.50 2.55
N LEU A 59 15.77 -3.36 3.73
CA LEU A 59 16.39 -2.14 4.22
C LEU A 59 17.84 -2.43 4.61
N ASN A 60 18.80 -1.88 3.87
CA ASN A 60 20.22 -2.10 4.17
C ASN A 60 21.00 -0.79 4.13
N LEU A 61 22.18 -0.77 4.76
CA LEU A 61 23.09 0.35 4.70
C LEU A 61 23.58 0.58 3.27
N ASN A 62 23.52 1.82 2.84
CA ASN A 62 24.20 2.29 1.64
C ASN A 62 25.10 3.47 1.99
N LEU A 63 26.32 3.16 2.43
CA LEU A 63 27.28 4.16 2.88
C LEU A 63 27.78 5.09 1.77
N ASN A 64 27.48 4.77 0.50
CA ASN A 64 27.82 5.60 -0.65
C ASN A 64 26.74 6.66 -0.95
N SER A 65 25.59 6.61 -0.26
CA SER A 65 24.51 7.58 -0.45
C SER A 65 24.89 8.96 0.11
N PRO A 66 24.74 10.05 -0.66
CA PRO A 66 25.08 11.41 -0.22
C PRO A 66 24.07 12.00 0.77
N THR A 67 22.91 11.36 1.00
CA THR A 67 21.79 11.91 1.80
C THR A 67 21.47 11.04 3.02
N ILE A 68 20.79 9.93 2.80
CA ILE A 68 20.41 8.93 3.81
C ILE A 68 21.13 7.64 3.44
N PRO A 69 21.97 7.08 4.33
CA PRO A 69 22.76 5.90 4.04
C PRO A 69 21.93 4.61 4.16
N ILE A 70 20.72 4.61 3.59
CA ILE A 70 19.79 3.48 3.59
C ILE A 70 19.38 3.23 2.15
N PHE A 71 19.57 2.00 1.70
CA PHE A 71 18.96 1.46 0.51
C PHE A 71 17.63 0.83 0.88
N GLU A 72 16.58 1.21 0.15
CA GLU A 72 15.23 0.68 0.31
C GLU A 72 14.80 -0.01 -0.97
N GLN A 73 14.29 -1.24 -0.83
CA GLN A 73 13.67 -1.97 -1.93
C GLN A 73 12.50 -2.77 -1.40
N THR A 74 11.38 -2.78 -2.10
CA THR A 74 10.24 -3.64 -1.76
C THR A 74 9.89 -4.56 -2.91
N SER A 75 9.96 -5.87 -2.68
CA SER A 75 9.45 -6.88 -3.60
C SER A 75 7.98 -7.12 -3.31
N TYR A 76 7.16 -7.25 -4.35
CA TYR A 76 5.73 -7.56 -4.26
C TYR A 76 5.42 -8.79 -5.09
N HIS A 77 4.54 -9.65 -4.58
CA HIS A 77 4.05 -10.83 -5.28
C HIS A 77 2.59 -11.09 -4.93
N THR A 78 1.71 -11.01 -5.93
CA THR A 78 0.27 -11.11 -5.75
C THR A 78 -0.31 -12.16 -6.69
N ARG A 79 -1.22 -12.99 -6.17
CA ARG A 79 -2.02 -13.93 -6.96
C ARG A 79 -3.51 -13.73 -6.70
N ILE A 80 -4.28 -13.60 -7.77
CA ILE A 80 -5.72 -13.34 -7.73
C ILE A 80 -6.44 -14.46 -8.47
N LYS A 81 -7.49 -15.01 -7.87
CA LYS A 81 -8.42 -15.94 -8.50
C LYS A 81 -9.65 -15.17 -8.97
N ILE A 82 -10.05 -15.37 -10.23
CA ILE A 82 -11.29 -14.85 -10.79
C ILE A 82 -12.34 -15.96 -10.76
N PHE A 83 -13.49 -15.69 -10.14
CA PHE A 83 -14.61 -16.65 -10.09
C PHE A 83 -15.69 -16.33 -11.11
N GLY A 84 -16.02 -15.04 -11.27
CA GLY A 84 -17.08 -14.59 -12.17
C GLY A 84 -16.72 -13.31 -12.93
N LYS A 85 -17.55 -12.96 -13.92
CA LYS A 85 -17.31 -11.80 -14.81
C LYS A 85 -17.17 -10.46 -14.09
N LYS A 86 -17.82 -10.26 -12.93
CA LYS A 86 -17.67 -8.99 -12.18
C LYS A 86 -16.28 -8.86 -11.55
N GLY A 87 -15.54 -9.96 -11.42
CA GLY A 87 -14.15 -9.96 -10.97
C GLY A 87 -13.16 -9.45 -12.02
N PHE A 88 -13.57 -9.27 -13.29
CA PHE A 88 -12.65 -8.94 -14.38
C PHE A 88 -12.01 -7.56 -14.20
N ASP A 89 -12.61 -6.64 -13.45
CA ASP A 89 -12.00 -5.34 -13.16
C ASP A 89 -10.66 -5.48 -12.43
N HIS A 90 -10.46 -6.55 -11.65
CA HIS A 90 -9.19 -6.87 -10.98
C HIS A 90 -8.07 -7.31 -11.94
N ALA A 91 -8.37 -7.49 -13.23
CA ALA A 91 -7.37 -7.70 -14.28
C ALA A 91 -6.65 -6.40 -14.70
N ASN A 92 -7.17 -5.23 -14.30
CA ASN A 92 -6.58 -3.94 -14.64
C ASN A 92 -5.72 -3.45 -13.47
N ILE A 93 -4.40 -3.58 -13.60
CA ILE A 93 -3.47 -3.22 -12.52
C ILE A 93 -2.91 -1.82 -12.74
N LYS A 94 -2.91 -1.04 -11.66
CA LYS A 94 -2.29 0.29 -11.59
C LYS A 94 -1.40 0.35 -10.36
N ILE A 95 -0.10 0.40 -10.57
CA ILE A 95 0.89 0.52 -9.50
C ILE A 95 1.32 1.98 -9.43
N LYS A 96 0.85 2.69 -8.41
CA LYS A 96 1.23 4.09 -8.19
C LYS A 96 2.62 4.17 -7.56
N TYR A 97 3.47 5.04 -8.10
CA TYR A 97 4.79 5.32 -7.56
C TYR A 97 5.10 6.82 -7.63
N ARG A 98 6.03 7.27 -6.77
CA ARG A 98 6.44 8.68 -6.71
C ARG A 98 7.40 8.99 -7.87
N ASN A 99 7.23 10.16 -8.47
CA ASN A 99 8.16 10.68 -9.47
C ASN A 99 9.42 11.17 -8.74
N ASP A 100 10.37 10.27 -8.56
CA ASP A 100 11.69 10.55 -8.02
C ASP A 100 12.73 9.80 -8.87
N PRO A 101 13.85 10.42 -9.24
CA PRO A 101 14.91 9.76 -9.99
C PRO A 101 15.41 8.45 -9.36
N ASP A 102 15.37 8.33 -8.03
CA ASP A 102 15.84 7.16 -7.29
C ASP A 102 14.75 6.09 -7.13
N ILE A 103 13.49 6.40 -7.47
CA ILE A 103 12.37 5.46 -7.38
C ILE A 103 12.06 4.86 -8.75
N SER A 104 12.06 3.53 -8.82
CA SER A 104 11.69 2.83 -10.04
C SER A 104 11.01 1.49 -9.76
N ILE A 105 10.14 1.08 -10.68
CA ILE A 105 9.57 -0.27 -10.68
C ILE A 105 10.40 -1.12 -11.64
N LYS A 106 10.97 -2.20 -11.12
CA LYS A 106 11.80 -3.17 -11.83
C LYS A 106 11.20 -4.56 -11.75
N LYS A 107 11.73 -5.48 -12.57
CA LYS A 107 11.37 -6.92 -12.57
C LYS A 107 9.86 -7.16 -12.55
N LEU A 108 9.09 -6.33 -13.27
CA LEU A 108 7.65 -6.50 -13.38
C LEU A 108 7.36 -7.67 -14.32
N HIS A 109 6.78 -8.72 -13.76
CA HIS A 109 6.28 -9.89 -14.48
C HIS A 109 4.80 -10.04 -14.16
N ALA A 110 3.99 -10.36 -15.17
CA ALA A 110 2.56 -10.61 -14.98
C ALA A 110 2.08 -11.64 -16.00
N GLN A 111 1.25 -12.59 -15.58
CA GLN A 111 0.66 -13.59 -16.47
C GLN A 111 -0.68 -14.13 -15.97
N THR A 112 -1.52 -14.51 -16.92
CA THR A 112 -2.80 -15.19 -16.71
C THR A 112 -2.61 -16.69 -16.87
N TYR A 113 -3.21 -17.47 -15.99
CA TYR A 113 -3.30 -18.92 -16.09
C TYR A 113 -4.73 -19.35 -16.30
N ASN A 114 -4.90 -20.28 -17.22
CA ASN A 114 -6.17 -20.84 -17.62
C ASN A 114 -6.05 -22.35 -17.74
N ILE A 115 -7.15 -23.06 -17.53
CA ILE A 115 -7.26 -24.47 -17.93
C ILE A 115 -7.91 -24.52 -19.31
N ASP A 116 -7.35 -25.32 -20.24
CA ASP A 116 -7.95 -25.60 -21.55
C ASP A 116 -8.98 -26.74 -21.48
N ALA A 117 -9.62 -27.05 -22.61
CA ALA A 117 -10.62 -28.13 -22.65
C ALA A 117 -10.05 -29.53 -22.37
N ALA A 118 -8.73 -29.72 -22.53
CA ALA A 118 -8.04 -30.98 -22.26
C ALA A 118 -7.53 -31.07 -20.81
N GLY A 119 -7.72 -30.04 -19.99
CA GLY A 119 -7.25 -29.98 -18.60
C GLY A 119 -5.81 -29.49 -18.44
N ASN A 120 -5.18 -28.97 -19.50
CA ASN A 120 -3.82 -28.44 -19.44
C ASN A 120 -3.82 -26.98 -18.99
N VAL A 121 -2.74 -26.58 -18.33
CA VAL A 121 -2.51 -25.18 -17.94
C VAL A 121 -1.96 -24.41 -19.14
N VAL A 122 -2.71 -23.39 -19.56
CA VAL A 122 -2.31 -22.41 -20.57
C VAL A 122 -1.91 -21.12 -19.86
N VAL A 123 -0.73 -20.60 -20.20
CA VAL A 123 -0.16 -19.38 -19.61
C VAL A 123 -0.09 -18.30 -20.68
N THR A 124 -0.76 -17.16 -20.44
CA THR A 124 -0.66 -15.98 -21.30
C THR A 124 0.06 -14.87 -20.54
N LYS A 125 1.22 -14.44 -21.05
CA LYS A 125 2.04 -13.38 -20.42
C LYS A 125 1.54 -12.00 -20.80
N VAL A 126 1.64 -11.05 -19.87
CA VAL A 126 1.57 -9.63 -20.19
C VAL A 126 2.87 -9.24 -20.88
N GLU A 127 2.78 -8.88 -22.14
CA GLU A 127 3.94 -8.44 -22.92
C GLU A 127 4.50 -7.11 -22.41
N LYS A 128 5.82 -6.95 -22.45
CA LYS A 128 6.47 -5.71 -21.96
C LYS A 128 5.98 -4.45 -22.67
N SER A 129 5.61 -4.56 -23.95
CA SER A 129 5.05 -3.46 -24.74
C SER A 129 3.63 -3.06 -24.32
N ALA A 130 2.92 -3.92 -23.60
CA ALA A 130 1.59 -3.63 -23.04
C ALA A 130 1.64 -2.98 -21.65
N ILE A 131 2.84 -2.87 -21.06
CA ILE A 131 3.08 -2.18 -19.79
C ILE A 131 3.52 -0.76 -20.10
N TYR A 132 2.83 0.23 -19.55
CA TYR A 132 3.15 1.64 -19.79
C TYR A 132 3.01 2.48 -18.52
N ASP A 133 3.69 3.62 -18.50
CA ASP A 133 3.57 4.60 -17.42
C ASP A 133 2.61 5.72 -17.82
N LYS A 134 1.76 6.11 -16.87
CA LYS A 134 0.86 7.25 -16.99
C LYS A 134 1.21 8.26 -15.91
N GLN A 135 1.61 9.46 -16.32
CA GLN A 135 1.80 10.55 -15.39
C GLN A 135 0.45 11.00 -14.80
N ILE A 136 0.35 11.03 -13.48
CA ILE A 136 -0.86 11.48 -12.78
C ILE A 136 -0.74 12.96 -12.44
N ASN A 137 0.43 13.35 -11.94
CA ASN A 137 0.80 14.73 -11.69
C ASN A 137 2.32 14.83 -11.57
N LYS A 138 2.85 15.98 -11.15
CA LYS A 138 4.30 16.14 -11.00
C LYS A 138 4.94 15.26 -9.92
N ARG A 139 4.18 14.82 -8.91
CA ARG A 139 4.68 13.99 -7.79
C ARG A 139 4.48 12.50 -7.98
N TYR A 140 3.54 12.07 -8.82
CA TYR A 140 3.19 10.65 -8.98
C TYR A 140 2.93 10.25 -10.42
N SER A 141 3.27 9.00 -10.72
CA SER A 141 2.89 8.28 -11.93
C SER A 141 2.30 6.93 -11.56
N GLU A 142 1.63 6.29 -12.50
CA GLU A 142 1.10 4.93 -12.39
C GLU A 142 1.71 4.06 -13.47
N LYS A 143 2.24 2.90 -13.10
CA LYS A 143 2.55 1.83 -14.03
C LYS A 143 1.30 0.98 -14.26
N ILE A 144 0.87 0.86 -15.51
CA ILE A 144 -0.42 0.29 -15.88
C ILE A 144 -0.21 -0.90 -16.80
N PHE A 145 -0.96 -1.96 -16.56
CA PHE A 145 -1.07 -3.12 -17.44
C PHE A 145 -2.40 -3.84 -17.23
N VAL A 146 -2.80 -4.63 -18.21
CA VAL A 146 -4.01 -5.44 -18.18
C VAL A 146 -3.64 -6.89 -18.45
N PHE A 147 -4.16 -7.80 -17.63
CA PHE A 147 -4.01 -9.23 -17.86
C PHE A 147 -4.75 -9.65 -19.15
N PRO A 148 -4.07 -10.31 -20.11
CA PRO A 148 -4.73 -10.86 -21.30
C PRO A 148 -5.49 -12.14 -20.97
N ASP A 149 -6.41 -12.55 -21.85
CA ASP A 149 -7.13 -13.83 -21.81
C ASP A 149 -7.83 -14.16 -20.48
N VAL A 150 -8.31 -13.14 -19.78
CA VAL A 150 -9.05 -13.32 -18.53
C VAL A 150 -10.44 -13.87 -18.81
N LYS A 151 -10.77 -14.98 -18.14
CA LYS A 151 -12.06 -15.66 -18.18
C LYS A 151 -12.45 -16.10 -16.76
N GLU A 152 -13.67 -16.59 -16.60
CA GLU A 152 -14.09 -17.19 -15.33
C GLU A 152 -13.19 -18.39 -15.00
N GLY A 153 -12.73 -18.46 -13.76
CA GLY A 153 -11.75 -19.45 -13.31
C GLY A 153 -10.29 -19.09 -13.56
N SER A 154 -9.98 -17.98 -14.25
CA SER A 154 -8.58 -17.55 -14.45
C SER A 154 -7.88 -17.30 -13.11
N VAL A 155 -6.58 -17.58 -13.09
CA VAL A 155 -5.66 -17.12 -12.04
C VAL A 155 -4.78 -16.03 -12.65
N LEU A 156 -4.69 -14.88 -11.98
CA LEU A 156 -3.82 -13.78 -12.35
C LEU A 156 -2.66 -13.75 -11.37
N GLU A 157 -1.45 -13.55 -11.86
CA GLU A 157 -0.28 -13.41 -11.00
C GLU A 157 0.64 -12.34 -11.51
N TYR A 158 1.11 -11.48 -10.61
CA TYR A 158 2.14 -10.52 -10.91
C TYR A 158 3.13 -10.36 -9.76
N GLU A 159 4.36 -10.03 -10.12
CA GLU A 159 5.41 -9.65 -9.18
C GLU A 159 6.15 -8.43 -9.71
N TYR A 160 6.69 -7.61 -8.81
CA TYR A 160 7.56 -6.50 -9.16
C TYR A 160 8.43 -6.08 -7.99
N VAL A 161 9.43 -5.26 -8.29
CA VAL A 161 10.32 -4.66 -7.31
C VAL A 161 10.18 -3.15 -7.37
N LEU A 162 9.80 -2.51 -6.27
CA LEU A 162 9.89 -1.07 -6.07
C LEU A 162 11.24 -0.75 -5.45
N GLU A 163 12.16 -0.19 -6.23
CA GLU A 163 13.47 0.27 -5.74
C GLU A 163 13.38 1.74 -5.31
N GLY A 164 14.15 2.12 -4.29
CA GLY A 164 14.21 3.49 -3.77
C GLY A 164 13.09 3.85 -2.80
N ALA A 165 12.25 2.89 -2.42
CA ALA A 165 11.18 3.08 -1.44
C ALA A 165 10.83 1.78 -0.71
N SER A 166 10.55 1.91 0.59
CA SER A 166 9.84 0.91 1.37
C SER A 166 8.34 0.91 1.06
N ALA A 167 7.63 -0.14 1.49
CA ALA A 167 6.18 -0.20 1.38
C ALA A 167 5.49 0.98 2.09
N GLY A 168 6.08 1.46 3.19
CA GLY A 168 5.54 2.50 4.08
C GLY A 168 4.29 2.05 4.82
N VAL A 169 3.23 1.71 4.07
CA VAL A 169 2.00 1.12 4.60
C VAL A 169 1.70 -0.18 3.85
N TRP A 170 1.44 -1.25 4.58
CA TRP A 170 0.98 -2.52 4.03
C TRP A 170 -0.48 -2.75 4.37
N TYR A 171 -1.34 -2.94 3.37
CA TYR A 171 -2.75 -3.23 3.57
C TYR A 171 -2.99 -4.74 3.43
N PHE A 172 -3.40 -5.39 4.52
CA PHE A 172 -3.82 -6.79 4.49
C PHE A 172 -5.19 -6.97 3.83
N GLN A 173 -6.05 -5.95 3.95
CA GLN A 173 -7.41 -5.97 3.43
C GLN A 173 -7.51 -5.20 2.11
N LYS A 174 -8.33 -5.71 1.19
CA LYS A 174 -8.63 -5.11 -0.12
C LYS A 174 -10.13 -5.11 -0.36
N ASN A 175 -10.59 -4.57 -1.49
CA ASN A 175 -12.00 -4.57 -1.90
C ASN A 175 -12.52 -5.93 -2.41
N ILE A 176 -11.68 -6.97 -2.37
CA ILE A 176 -12.05 -8.39 -2.55
C ILE A 176 -11.42 -9.19 -1.40
N PRO A 177 -11.98 -10.37 -1.06
CA PRO A 177 -11.44 -11.17 0.04
C PRO A 177 -9.99 -11.58 -0.23
N VAL A 178 -9.21 -11.67 0.84
CA VAL A 178 -7.78 -12.00 0.82
C VAL A 178 -7.55 -13.24 1.68
N ALA A 179 -7.29 -14.38 1.03
CA ALA A 179 -7.10 -15.65 1.72
C ALA A 179 -5.82 -15.67 2.57
N PHE A 180 -4.75 -15.08 2.06
CA PHE A 180 -3.48 -14.94 2.78
C PHE A 180 -2.81 -13.62 2.43
N SER A 181 -2.33 -12.90 3.44
CA SER A 181 -1.50 -11.71 3.21
C SER A 181 -0.31 -11.69 4.15
N ARG A 182 0.87 -11.37 3.60
CA ARG A 182 2.13 -11.40 4.32
C ARG A 182 2.96 -10.15 4.04
N PHE A 183 3.47 -9.58 5.12
CA PHE A 183 4.46 -8.51 5.05
C PHE A 183 5.73 -8.92 5.77
N ILE A 184 6.86 -8.76 5.10
CA ILE A 184 8.19 -9.06 5.63
C ILE A 184 8.99 -7.76 5.65
N VAL A 185 9.67 -7.52 6.76
CA VAL A 185 10.68 -6.48 6.88
C VAL A 185 12.01 -7.17 7.14
N ASP A 186 12.88 -7.14 6.14
CA ASP A 186 14.28 -7.59 6.20
C ASP A 186 15.16 -6.35 6.34
N PHE A 187 15.84 -6.21 7.48
CA PHE A 187 16.60 -5.00 7.76
C PHE A 187 17.90 -5.24 8.51
N SER A 188 18.91 -4.42 8.19
CA SER A 188 20.21 -4.45 8.87
C SER A 188 20.08 -4.07 10.36
N PRO A 189 20.89 -4.65 11.27
CA PRO A 189 20.84 -4.38 12.71
C PRO A 189 21.06 -2.92 13.10
N GLU A 190 21.73 -2.14 12.25
CA GLU A 190 21.99 -0.71 12.44
C GLU A 190 20.74 0.15 12.20
N ILE A 191 19.74 -0.37 11.50
CA ILE A 191 18.51 0.35 11.15
C ILE A 191 17.45 0.08 12.20
N SER A 192 16.92 1.14 12.80
CA SER A 192 15.78 1.05 13.73
C SER A 192 14.48 1.19 12.96
N VAL A 193 13.59 0.20 13.08
CA VAL A 193 12.26 0.20 12.46
C VAL A 193 11.17 0.10 13.53
N ALA A 194 10.05 0.79 13.32
CA ALA A 194 8.82 0.62 14.06
C ALA A 194 7.73 0.11 13.09
N VAL A 195 6.95 -0.86 13.53
CA VAL A 195 5.80 -1.38 12.78
C VAL A 195 4.57 -1.29 13.66
N THR A 196 3.61 -0.48 13.26
CA THR A 196 2.39 -0.20 14.02
C THR A 196 1.19 -0.82 13.32
N PRO A 197 0.51 -1.81 13.95
CA PRO A 197 -0.71 -2.36 13.38
C PRO A 197 -1.92 -1.46 13.62
N TYR A 198 -2.71 -1.26 12.57
CA TYR A 198 -4.04 -0.69 12.60
C TYR A 198 -5.00 -1.76 12.11
N SER A 199 -5.45 -2.60 13.03
CA SER A 199 -6.26 -3.77 12.71
C SER A 199 -7.23 -4.12 13.83
N SER A 200 -8.41 -4.60 13.45
CA SER A 200 -9.36 -5.26 14.36
C SER A 200 -9.17 -6.78 14.35
N LEU A 201 -8.63 -7.33 13.27
CA LEU A 201 -8.25 -8.74 13.17
C LEU A 201 -6.85 -8.96 13.76
N PRO A 202 -6.59 -10.13 14.35
CA PRO A 202 -5.29 -10.45 14.90
C PRO A 202 -4.23 -10.50 13.79
N VAL A 203 -3.15 -9.74 13.97
CA VAL A 203 -1.94 -9.86 13.14
C VAL A 203 -1.04 -10.90 13.77
N ASN A 204 -0.79 -11.99 13.05
CA ASN A 204 0.22 -12.96 13.46
C ASN A 204 1.60 -12.36 13.21
N LYS A 205 2.41 -12.25 14.26
CA LYS A 205 3.76 -11.70 14.19
C LYS A 205 4.80 -12.75 14.54
N SER A 206 5.85 -12.85 13.73
CA SER A 206 7.04 -13.63 14.05
C SER A 206 8.28 -12.80 13.80
N ASN A 207 9.29 -12.93 14.66
CA ASN A 207 10.58 -12.29 14.46
C ASN A 207 11.66 -13.37 14.37
N ASN A 208 12.62 -13.15 13.49
CA ASN A 208 13.80 -13.98 13.35
C ASN A 208 15.02 -13.08 13.15
N ARG A 209 16.21 -13.62 13.39
CA ARG A 209 17.48 -12.95 13.15
C ARG A 209 18.46 -13.97 12.61
N ASN A 210 19.13 -13.63 11.51
CA ASN A 210 20.27 -14.40 11.05
C ASN A 210 21.57 -13.62 11.36
N ALA A 211 22.72 -14.12 10.89
CA ALA A 211 24.01 -13.50 11.19
C ALA A 211 24.12 -12.05 10.67
N THR A 212 23.36 -11.68 9.63
CA THR A 212 23.50 -10.40 8.93
C THR A 212 22.34 -9.45 9.19
N ASN A 213 21.10 -9.94 9.24
CA ASN A 213 19.88 -9.12 9.24
C ASN A 213 18.83 -9.60 10.26
N ASN A 214 17.92 -8.69 10.59
CA ASN A 214 16.70 -8.95 11.32
C ASN A 214 15.54 -9.15 10.35
N TYR A 215 14.63 -10.06 10.69
CA TYR A 215 13.42 -10.34 9.94
C TYR A 215 12.20 -10.22 10.83
N SER A 216 11.23 -9.42 10.42
CA SER A 216 9.90 -9.38 11.04
C SER A 216 8.85 -9.77 10.01
N TRP A 217 8.04 -10.77 10.37
CA TRP A 217 7.00 -11.34 9.54
C TRP A 217 5.66 -11.00 10.17
N TYR A 218 4.73 -10.55 9.34
CA TYR A 218 3.38 -10.23 9.74
C TYR A 218 2.41 -10.88 8.77
N THR A 219 1.46 -11.67 9.28
CA THR A 219 0.48 -12.36 8.44
C THR A 219 -0.95 -12.18 8.93
N MET A 220 -1.87 -12.22 7.97
CA MET A 220 -3.31 -12.36 8.18
C MET A 220 -3.86 -13.39 7.19
N GLU A 221 -4.87 -14.13 7.62
CA GLU A 221 -5.54 -15.16 6.82
C GLU A 221 -7.05 -14.92 6.80
N ASN A 222 -7.68 -15.29 5.69
CA ASN A 222 -9.13 -15.19 5.49
C ASN A 222 -9.69 -13.79 5.83
N VAL A 223 -9.04 -12.75 5.32
CA VAL A 223 -9.44 -11.36 5.51
C VAL A 223 -10.62 -11.06 4.56
N PRO A 224 -11.79 -10.67 5.07
CA PRO A 224 -12.96 -10.39 4.22
C PRO A 224 -12.74 -9.16 3.36
N ALA A 225 -13.49 -9.03 2.27
CA ALA A 225 -13.49 -7.83 1.45
C ALA A 225 -13.86 -6.61 2.29
N PHE A 226 -13.16 -5.51 2.03
CA PHE A 226 -13.57 -4.21 2.50
C PHE A 226 -14.73 -3.71 1.65
N ILE A 227 -15.84 -3.38 2.31
CA ILE A 227 -17.02 -2.79 1.70
C ILE A 227 -17.05 -1.32 2.09
N ASP A 228 -17.04 -0.45 1.09
CA ASP A 228 -17.22 0.98 1.30
C ASP A 228 -18.69 1.26 1.66
N GLU A 229 -18.93 1.83 2.84
CA GLU A 229 -20.27 2.09 3.35
C GLU A 229 -20.68 3.55 3.09
N PRO A 230 -21.97 3.82 2.80
CA PRO A 230 -22.45 5.19 2.68
C PRO A 230 -22.13 6.02 3.93
N TYR A 231 -21.60 7.22 3.71
CA TYR A 231 -21.19 8.16 4.77
C TYR A 231 -19.99 7.73 5.62
N MET A 232 -19.26 6.68 5.23
CA MET A 232 -17.98 6.37 5.84
C MET A 232 -17.00 7.53 5.67
N SER A 233 -16.11 7.72 6.65
CA SER A 233 -14.98 8.62 6.49
C SER A 233 -13.97 8.01 5.50
N ALA A 234 -12.68 8.39 5.52
CA ALA A 234 -11.74 7.89 4.52
C ALA A 234 -11.59 6.35 4.63
N PRO A 235 -11.90 5.56 3.58
CA PRO A 235 -11.86 4.09 3.64
C PRO A 235 -10.55 3.51 4.20
N LYS A 236 -9.44 4.17 3.86
CA LYS A 236 -8.09 3.81 4.31
C LYS A 236 -7.95 3.71 5.84
N ASP A 237 -8.74 4.46 6.60
CA ASP A 237 -8.66 4.51 8.07
C ASP A 237 -9.24 3.27 8.75
N TYR A 238 -10.04 2.48 8.00
CA TYR A 238 -10.69 1.27 8.49
C TYR A 238 -10.08 -0.02 7.94
N LEU A 239 -9.20 0.07 6.93
CA LEU A 239 -8.51 -1.09 6.37
C LEU A 239 -7.54 -1.71 7.38
N GLN A 240 -7.53 -3.04 7.45
CA GLN A 240 -6.51 -3.78 8.19
C GLN A 240 -5.13 -3.50 7.59
N ARG A 241 -4.24 -2.82 8.32
CA ARG A 241 -2.94 -2.41 7.79
C ARG A 241 -1.82 -2.39 8.83
N LEU A 242 -0.59 -2.31 8.33
CA LEU A 242 0.60 -1.98 9.11
C LEU A 242 1.23 -0.71 8.56
N ASP A 243 1.67 0.16 9.46
CA ASP A 243 2.51 1.30 9.11
C ASP A 243 3.96 0.96 9.52
N LEU A 244 4.88 0.99 8.56
CA LEU A 244 6.32 0.77 8.73
C LEU A 244 7.03 2.13 8.72
N ASP A 245 7.68 2.46 9.83
CA ASP A 245 8.49 3.66 9.99
C ASP A 245 9.96 3.31 10.22
N ILE A 246 10.85 3.92 9.45
CA ILE A 246 12.29 3.91 9.74
C ILE A 246 12.55 5.01 10.78
N THR A 247 12.81 4.61 12.02
CA THR A 247 12.85 5.52 13.18
C THR A 247 14.25 6.06 13.48
N GLY A 248 15.30 5.40 13.00
CA GLY A 248 16.66 5.90 13.16
C GLY A 248 17.75 4.94 12.71
N LEU A 249 18.98 5.34 12.98
CA LEU A 249 20.20 4.68 12.53
C LEU A 249 21.26 4.67 13.65
N SER A 250 21.86 3.51 13.90
CA SER A 250 22.89 3.28 14.91
C SER A 250 24.14 2.68 14.26
N LEU A 251 25.08 3.55 13.85
CA LEU A 251 26.36 3.11 13.27
C LEU A 251 27.45 2.99 14.34
N PRO A 252 28.37 2.00 14.25
CA PRO A 252 29.49 1.87 15.17
C PRO A 252 30.34 3.14 15.25
N GLY A 253 30.61 3.61 16.47
CA GLY A 253 31.43 4.81 16.72
C GLY A 253 30.75 6.15 16.41
N MET A 254 29.47 6.15 16.01
CA MET A 254 28.70 7.36 15.77
C MET A 254 27.56 7.49 16.79
N PRO A 255 27.13 8.73 17.14
CA PRO A 255 25.93 8.92 17.94
C PRO A 255 24.69 8.43 17.16
N TYR A 256 23.71 7.90 17.88
CA TYR A 256 22.43 7.49 17.31
C TYR A 256 21.76 8.64 16.55
N LYS A 257 21.37 8.38 15.30
CA LYS A 257 20.68 9.36 14.44
C LYS A 257 19.18 9.00 14.39
N SER A 258 18.36 9.76 15.13
CA SER A 258 16.91 9.60 15.06
C SER A 258 16.33 10.26 13.80
N PHE A 259 15.40 9.56 13.15
CA PHE A 259 14.60 10.06 12.03
C PHE A 259 13.17 10.45 12.42
N ILE A 260 12.78 10.20 13.67
CA ILE A 260 11.48 10.62 14.19
C ILE A 260 11.35 12.13 14.05
N LYS A 261 10.36 12.57 13.26
CA LYS A 261 10.07 13.98 13.05
C LYS A 261 9.16 14.47 14.17
N THR A 262 9.48 15.63 14.73
CA THR A 262 8.60 16.32 15.67
C THR A 262 7.55 17.12 14.90
N TRP A 263 6.38 17.38 15.50
CA TRP A 263 5.36 18.23 14.91
C TRP A 263 5.92 19.58 14.42
N PRO A 264 6.76 20.31 15.18
CA PRO A 264 7.40 21.53 14.68
C PRO A 264 8.23 21.33 13.40
N LYS A 265 8.95 20.21 13.27
CA LYS A 265 9.71 19.88 12.05
C LYS A 265 8.77 19.60 10.88
N ILE A 266 7.71 18.83 11.10
CA ILE A 266 6.69 18.52 10.07
C ILE A 266 6.03 19.82 9.59
N VAL A 267 5.60 20.67 10.51
CA VAL A 267 5.00 21.98 10.20
C VAL A 267 5.99 22.83 9.40
N ARG A 268 7.26 22.89 9.80
CA ARG A 268 8.29 23.61 9.03
C ARG A 268 8.41 23.08 7.60
N THR A 269 8.52 21.76 7.44
CA THR A 269 8.59 21.12 6.11
C THR A 269 7.37 21.46 5.25
N LEU A 270 6.16 21.42 5.82
CA LEU A 270 4.94 21.78 5.10
C LEU A 270 4.91 23.28 4.73
N VAL A 271 5.29 24.16 5.67
CA VAL A 271 5.32 25.61 5.43
C VAL A 271 6.35 25.99 4.35
N GLU A 272 7.44 25.25 4.26
CA GLU A 272 8.52 25.47 3.28
C GLU A 272 8.26 24.79 1.94
N ASP A 273 7.32 23.84 1.85
CA ASP A 273 6.96 23.11 0.63
C ASP A 273 6.42 24.07 -0.45
N GLU A 274 6.97 23.94 -1.66
CA GLU A 274 6.67 24.83 -2.78
C GLU A 274 5.23 24.74 -3.28
N ASP A 275 4.56 23.63 -3.00
CA ASP A 275 3.19 23.33 -3.43
C ASP A 275 2.18 23.46 -2.31
N PHE A 276 2.62 23.76 -1.09
CA PHE A 276 1.75 23.97 0.06
C PHE A 276 2.02 25.31 0.70
N GLY A 277 2.94 25.39 1.67
CA GLY A 277 3.12 26.57 2.49
C GLY A 277 3.60 27.80 1.73
N ARG A 278 4.43 27.63 0.70
CA ARG A 278 4.82 28.76 -0.18
C ARG A 278 3.65 29.27 -1.02
N GLN A 279 2.68 28.42 -1.36
CA GLN A 279 1.50 28.84 -2.13
C GLN A 279 0.56 29.69 -1.28
N LEU A 280 0.47 29.43 0.03
CA LEU A 280 -0.31 30.24 0.97
C LEU A 280 0.18 31.70 1.06
N LYS A 281 1.44 31.96 0.71
CA LYS A 281 2.05 33.30 0.71
C LYS A 281 1.91 34.04 -0.62
N LYS A 282 1.37 33.39 -1.66
CA LYS A 282 1.19 34.02 -2.97
C LYS A 282 -0.10 34.80 -3.01
N GLU A 283 -0.07 35.96 -3.66
CA GLU A 283 -1.29 36.70 -3.98
C GLU A 283 -2.16 35.89 -4.93
N ILE A 284 -3.47 35.87 -4.65
CA ILE A 284 -4.44 35.22 -5.52
C ILE A 284 -4.77 36.19 -6.65
N PRO A 285 -4.51 35.84 -7.92
CA PRO A 285 -4.82 36.72 -9.03
C PRO A 285 -6.34 36.84 -9.22
N ARG A 286 -6.80 37.98 -9.74
CA ARG A 286 -8.21 38.23 -10.13
C ARG A 286 -9.21 38.16 -8.96
N THR A 287 -8.85 38.77 -7.84
CA THR A 287 -9.75 38.96 -6.70
C THR A 287 -10.44 40.32 -6.71
N SER A 288 -10.26 41.15 -7.73
CA SER A 288 -10.77 42.54 -7.72
C SER A 288 -12.28 42.67 -7.52
N ASP A 289 -13.05 41.67 -7.94
CA ASP A 289 -14.48 41.55 -7.72
C ASP A 289 -14.79 41.07 -6.29
N LEU A 290 -14.07 40.08 -5.77
CA LEU A 290 -14.12 39.69 -4.36
C LEU A 290 -13.78 40.86 -3.43
N ASP A 291 -12.72 41.61 -3.74
CA ASP A 291 -12.28 42.78 -2.96
C ASP A 291 -13.41 43.81 -2.89
N LYS A 292 -14.08 44.09 -4.02
CA LYS A 292 -15.29 44.94 -4.06
C LYS A 292 -16.43 44.39 -3.20
N MET A 293 -16.66 43.07 -3.20
CA MET A 293 -17.69 42.45 -2.35
C MET A 293 -17.39 42.59 -0.86
N LEU A 294 -16.12 42.76 -0.48
CA LEU A 294 -15.67 42.82 0.91
C LEU A 294 -15.49 44.25 1.45
N GLN A 295 -15.47 45.28 0.60
CA GLN A 295 -15.09 46.67 0.96
C GLN A 295 -15.81 47.25 2.18
N ASN A 296 -17.07 46.88 2.44
CA ASN A 296 -17.87 47.42 3.54
C ASN A 296 -18.33 46.36 4.56
N ILE A 297 -17.76 45.15 4.48
CA ILE A 297 -18.11 44.07 5.42
C ILE A 297 -17.12 44.13 6.57
N THR A 298 -17.60 44.44 7.77
CA THR A 298 -16.77 44.50 8.98
C THR A 298 -16.82 43.20 9.79
N ASP A 299 -17.93 42.48 9.74
CA ASP A 299 -18.13 41.19 10.42
C ASP A 299 -17.32 40.06 9.76
N ASP A 300 -16.43 39.44 10.53
CA ASP A 300 -15.54 38.39 10.03
C ASP A 300 -16.29 37.13 9.59
N PHE A 301 -17.42 36.81 10.23
CA PHE A 301 -18.25 35.69 9.81
C PHE A 301 -18.91 35.92 8.45
N GLN A 302 -19.42 37.13 8.19
CA GLN A 302 -19.90 37.50 6.85
C GLN A 302 -18.77 37.48 5.81
N LYS A 303 -17.57 38.00 6.12
CA LYS A 303 -16.42 37.92 5.19
C LYS A 303 -16.12 36.47 4.82
N MET A 304 -16.02 35.58 5.81
CA MET A 304 -15.78 34.15 5.59
C MET A 304 -16.84 33.54 4.67
N LYS A 305 -18.13 33.82 4.90
CA LYS A 305 -19.23 33.30 4.06
C LYS A 305 -19.14 33.78 2.61
N ILE A 306 -18.81 35.05 2.39
CA ILE A 306 -18.65 35.64 1.06
C ILE A 306 -17.46 34.99 0.34
N ILE A 307 -16.30 34.91 0.99
CA ILE A 307 -15.10 34.28 0.45
C ILE A 307 -15.37 32.82 0.09
N HIS A 308 -15.99 32.04 0.99
CA HIS A 308 -16.34 30.64 0.75
C HIS A 308 -17.28 30.48 -0.46
N LYS A 309 -18.32 31.31 -0.56
CA LYS A 309 -19.24 31.29 -1.71
C LYS A 309 -18.53 31.64 -3.03
N TYR A 310 -17.64 32.64 -2.99
CA TYR A 310 -16.85 33.06 -4.14
C TYR A 310 -15.95 31.93 -4.64
N VAL A 311 -15.19 31.30 -3.73
CA VAL A 311 -14.33 30.15 -4.02
C VAL A 311 -15.15 29.01 -4.65
N ARG A 312 -16.27 28.62 -4.02
CA ARG A 312 -17.14 27.54 -4.52
C ARG A 312 -17.69 27.80 -5.92
N SER A 313 -17.91 29.07 -6.29
CA SER A 313 -18.46 29.44 -7.59
C SER A 313 -17.40 29.55 -8.69
N ASN A 314 -16.13 29.77 -8.32
CA ASN A 314 -15.04 30.07 -9.25
C ASN A 314 -13.94 29.00 -9.31
N MET A 315 -13.99 27.97 -8.46
CA MET A 315 -13.07 26.83 -8.49
C MET A 315 -13.78 25.56 -8.96
N LYS A 316 -13.11 24.81 -9.85
CA LYS A 316 -13.51 23.46 -10.24
C LYS A 316 -12.64 22.46 -9.49
N TRP A 317 -13.26 21.44 -8.89
CA TRP A 317 -12.52 20.34 -8.30
C TRP A 317 -11.87 19.51 -9.40
N ASN A 318 -10.58 19.20 -9.23
CA ASN A 318 -9.76 18.46 -10.19
C ASN A 318 -9.75 16.95 -9.91
N ASN A 319 -10.67 16.45 -9.08
CA ASN A 319 -10.77 15.06 -8.65
C ASN A 319 -9.51 14.51 -7.94
N LEU A 320 -8.70 15.38 -7.35
CA LEU A 320 -7.52 15.00 -6.59
C LEU A 320 -7.69 15.36 -5.11
N ASP A 321 -7.72 14.34 -4.25
CA ASP A 321 -7.82 14.51 -2.80
C ASP A 321 -6.43 14.58 -2.17
N ASN A 322 -5.79 15.75 -2.26
CA ASN A 322 -4.51 16.00 -1.60
C ASN A 322 -4.37 17.47 -1.17
N ILE A 323 -3.38 17.74 -0.32
CA ILE A 323 -3.15 19.09 0.24
C ILE A 323 -2.29 19.99 -0.66
N TRP A 324 -1.66 19.45 -1.71
CA TRP A 324 -0.68 20.18 -2.52
C TRP A 324 -1.36 20.85 -3.72
N ALA A 325 -1.14 22.16 -3.88
CA ALA A 325 -1.48 22.90 -5.08
C ALA A 325 -0.44 22.62 -6.16
N LEU A 326 -0.52 21.43 -6.79
CA LEU A 326 0.46 20.94 -7.76
C LEU A 326 0.57 21.83 -9.02
N ASP A 327 -0.55 22.44 -9.41
CA ASP A 327 -0.58 23.45 -10.47
C ASP A 327 -0.25 24.86 -9.98
N GLY A 328 -0.11 25.05 -8.67
CA GLY A 328 0.05 26.34 -8.02
C GLY A 328 -1.18 27.24 -8.15
N VAL A 329 -1.08 28.44 -7.57
CA VAL A 329 -2.04 29.53 -7.81
C VAL A 329 -1.80 30.09 -9.23
N LYS A 330 -2.21 29.35 -10.26
CA LYS A 330 -2.11 29.79 -11.67
C LYS A 330 -3.27 30.72 -12.02
N VAL A 331 -2.94 31.77 -12.78
CA VAL A 331 -3.91 32.58 -13.54
C VAL A 331 -4.71 31.63 -14.43
N HIS A 332 -5.95 31.31 -14.07
CA HIS A 332 -6.87 30.59 -14.97
C HIS A 332 -7.26 31.51 -16.14
N GLY A 333 -6.35 31.69 -17.10
CA GLY A 333 -6.67 32.24 -18.41
C GLY A 333 -7.74 31.37 -19.07
N LYS A 334 -8.94 31.94 -19.20
CA LYS A 334 -10.12 31.43 -19.91
C LYS A 334 -10.89 30.30 -19.21
N ILE A 335 -11.85 30.73 -18.41
CA ILE A 335 -13.19 30.12 -18.45
C ILE A 335 -13.67 30.29 -19.91
N LYS A 336 -13.84 29.17 -20.62
CA LYS A 336 -14.82 29.07 -21.68
C LYS A 336 -15.91 28.12 -21.21
#